data_AF-A0A060BNV0-F1
#
_entry.id   AF-A0A060BNV0-F1
#
_cell.length_a   1.000
_cell.length_b   1.000
_cell.length_c   1.000
_cell.angle_alpha   90.00
_cell.angle_beta   90.00
_cell.angle_gamma   90.00
#
_symmetry.space_group_name_H-M   'P 1'
#
loop_
_entity.id
_entity.type
_entity.pdbx_description
1 polymer ?
#
loop_
_entity_poly.entity_id
_entity_poly.type
_entity_poly.pdbx_seq_one_letter_code
_entity_poly.pdbx_strand_id
1 'polypeptide(L)'
;MRGIPRRAVAANTPVLGMDLHAGEIADATNSCEWNPHMVGIDHSVPGAGAYYDSVLALYAGWGVDFLKVDDMLWPYQAAEIEAFSTAIQRSGRPMQLSLSPGRDLSLTRLPHLREHATMWRICDDLWDRWEDVE
;
A
#
# COMPACT_ATOMS: atom_id res chain seq x y z
N MET A 1 -2.20 -0.77 5.81
CA MET A 1 -0.95 0.00 5.91
C MET A 1 -0.08 -0.39 4.75
N ARG A 2 0.49 0.59 4.06
CA ARG A 2 1.51 0.43 3.04
C ARG A 2 2.78 -0.21 3.58
N GLY A 3 3.51 -0.88 2.71
CA GLY A 3 4.90 -1.27 2.88
C GLY A 3 5.09 -2.66 3.49
N ILE A 4 6.27 -2.86 4.09
CA ILE A 4 6.71 -4.09 4.74
C ILE A 4 6.87 -3.90 6.26
N PRO A 5 6.54 -4.90 7.11
CA PRO A 5 6.64 -4.75 8.55
C PRO A 5 8.07 -4.53 9.03
N ARG A 6 8.28 -3.55 9.93
CA ARG A 6 9.58 -3.33 10.57
C ARG A 6 10.11 -4.56 11.30
N ARG A 7 9.22 -5.42 11.82
CA ARG A 7 9.61 -6.69 12.47
C ARG A 7 10.17 -7.70 11.47
N ALA A 8 9.61 -7.75 10.24
CA ALA A 8 10.12 -8.61 9.18
C ALA A 8 11.50 -8.13 8.71
N VAL A 9 11.67 -6.80 8.58
CA VAL A 9 12.96 -6.16 8.29
C VAL A 9 13.99 -6.46 9.39
N ALA A 10 13.63 -6.28 10.66
CA ALA A 10 14.55 -6.51 11.78
C ALA A 10 14.96 -7.99 11.93
N ALA A 11 14.05 -8.91 11.64
CA ALA A 11 14.34 -10.35 11.59
C ALA A 11 14.95 -10.80 10.25
N ASN A 12 15.08 -9.88 9.30
CA ASN A 12 15.50 -10.09 7.92
C ASN A 12 14.87 -11.35 7.28
N THR A 13 13.55 -11.48 7.36
CA THR A 13 12.84 -12.67 6.87
C THR A 13 12.87 -12.76 5.34
N PRO A 14 12.84 -13.97 4.75
CA PRO A 14 12.87 -14.14 3.29
C PRO A 14 11.61 -13.58 2.61
N VAL A 15 11.76 -13.09 1.38
CA VAL A 15 10.67 -12.72 0.48
C VAL A 15 10.25 -13.96 -0.32
N LEU A 16 8.96 -14.31 -0.26
CA LEU A 16 8.46 -15.54 -0.88
C LEU A 16 8.75 -15.56 -2.39
N GLY A 17 9.37 -16.65 -2.86
CA GLY A 17 9.64 -16.89 -4.28
C GLY A 17 10.84 -16.14 -4.85
N MET A 18 11.55 -15.35 -4.05
CA MET A 18 12.74 -14.61 -4.45
C MET A 18 13.96 -15.02 -3.62
N ASP A 19 15.15 -14.83 -4.17
CA ASP A 19 16.41 -14.87 -3.41
C ASP A 19 16.70 -13.47 -2.84
N LEU A 20 15.77 -12.98 -2.01
CA LEU A 20 15.79 -11.66 -1.38
C LEU A 20 15.23 -11.77 0.04
N HIS A 21 15.65 -10.87 0.92
CA HIS A 21 15.14 -10.71 2.28
C HIS A 21 14.50 -9.34 2.49
N ALA A 22 13.68 -9.24 3.53
CA ALA A 22 12.93 -8.04 3.89
C ALA A 22 13.83 -6.79 4.03
N GLY A 23 15.04 -6.93 4.55
CA GLY A 23 15.99 -5.81 4.69
C GLY A 23 16.53 -5.28 3.37
N GLU A 24 16.54 -6.11 2.32
CA GLU A 24 17.06 -5.73 0.99
C GLU A 24 16.04 -4.91 0.20
N ILE A 25 14.75 -5.02 0.52
CA ILE A 25 13.66 -4.35 -0.21
C ILE A 25 13.00 -3.24 0.61
N ALA A 26 13.44 -2.98 1.84
CA ALA A 26 12.83 -2.00 2.72
C ALA A 26 13.44 -0.60 2.54
N ASP A 27 12.59 0.40 2.36
CA ASP A 27 12.98 1.81 2.40
C ASP A 27 12.74 2.38 3.81
N ALA A 28 13.79 2.38 4.63
CA ALA A 28 13.74 2.88 6.00
C ALA A 28 13.47 4.40 6.08
N THR A 29 13.68 5.15 4.99
CA THR A 29 13.41 6.60 4.94
C THR A 29 11.95 6.91 4.64
N ASN A 30 11.21 5.94 4.13
CA ASN A 30 9.81 6.08 3.75
C ASN A 30 8.87 5.48 4.79
N SER A 31 8.77 6.13 5.94
CA SER A 31 7.91 5.71 7.06
C SER A 31 6.58 6.46 7.10
N CYS A 32 5.55 5.80 7.61
CA CYS A 32 4.30 6.45 8.02
C CYS A 32 4.53 7.31 9.27
N GLU A 33 4.04 8.55 9.27
CA GLU A 33 4.23 9.49 10.38
C GLU A 33 3.29 9.23 11.57
N TRP A 34 2.15 8.55 11.37
CA TRP A 34 1.18 8.23 12.43
C TRP A 34 1.14 6.76 12.84
N ASN A 35 1.85 5.87 12.13
CA ASN A 35 1.87 4.44 12.47
C ASN A 35 3.29 3.85 12.36
N PRO A 36 3.84 3.29 13.45
CA PRO A 36 5.24 2.87 13.47
C PRO A 36 5.48 1.44 12.94
N HIS A 37 4.47 0.71 12.46
CA HIS A 37 4.60 -0.73 12.22
C HIS A 37 5.30 -1.08 10.91
N MET A 38 5.20 -0.22 9.90
CA MET A 38 5.66 -0.51 8.53
C MET A 38 6.71 0.52 8.07
N VAL A 39 7.45 0.15 7.04
CA VAL A 39 8.27 1.04 6.20
C VAL A 39 7.96 0.75 4.75
N GLY A 40 8.15 1.72 3.87
CA GLY A 40 7.91 1.56 2.44
C GLY A 40 8.80 0.48 1.81
N ILE A 41 8.44 0.09 0.59
CA ILE A 41 9.24 -0.82 -0.22
C ILE A 41 10.07 -0.03 -1.23
N ASP A 42 11.35 -0.34 -1.32
CA ASP A 42 12.21 0.16 -2.39
C ASP A 42 11.93 -0.61 -3.68
N HIS A 43 11.02 -0.06 -4.50
CA HIS A 43 10.65 -0.64 -5.78
C HIS A 43 11.76 -0.55 -6.86
N SER A 44 12.90 0.10 -6.58
CA SER A 44 14.06 0.06 -7.48
C SER A 44 14.82 -1.27 -7.42
N VAL A 45 14.65 -2.04 -6.34
CA VAL A 45 15.26 -3.35 -6.16
C VAL A 45 14.53 -4.38 -7.04
N PRO A 46 15.22 -5.03 -8.01
CA PRO A 46 14.60 -6.03 -8.87
C PRO A 46 14.00 -7.17 -8.04
N GLY A 47 12.70 -7.43 -8.20
CA GLY A 47 11.99 -8.46 -7.45
C GLY A 47 11.29 -7.98 -6.17
N ALA A 48 11.47 -6.73 -5.74
CA ALA A 48 10.81 -6.20 -4.54
C ALA A 48 9.27 -6.33 -4.56
N GLY A 49 8.66 -6.19 -5.75
CA GLY A 49 7.22 -6.37 -5.94
C GLY A 49 6.70 -7.77 -5.55
N ALA A 50 7.56 -8.79 -5.50
CA ALA A 50 7.18 -10.15 -5.09
C ALA A 50 6.64 -10.20 -3.65
N TYR A 51 7.06 -9.26 -2.79
CA TYR A 51 6.48 -9.16 -1.45
C TYR A 51 4.98 -8.87 -1.51
N TYR A 52 4.55 -7.87 -2.29
CA TYR A 52 3.12 -7.60 -2.48
C TYR A 52 2.42 -8.74 -3.21
N ASP A 53 3.01 -9.32 -4.25
CA ASP A 53 2.43 -10.49 -4.92
C ASP A 53 2.13 -11.62 -3.90
N SER A 54 3.04 -11.88 -2.94
CA SER A 54 2.83 -12.88 -1.89
C SER A 54 1.70 -12.53 -0.91
N VAL A 55 1.59 -11.27 -0.51
CA VAL A 55 0.55 -10.78 0.41
C VAL A 55 -0.82 -10.85 -0.26
N LEU A 56 -0.91 -10.43 -1.52
CA LEU A 56 -2.17 -10.43 -2.27
C LEU A 56 -2.59 -11.86 -2.66
N ALA A 57 -1.65 -12.77 -2.94
CA ALA A 57 -1.95 -14.19 -3.11
C ALA A 57 -2.51 -14.82 -1.81
N LEU A 58 -1.98 -14.44 -0.64
CA LEU A 58 -2.51 -14.88 0.65
C LEU A 58 -3.95 -14.37 0.86
N TYR A 59 -4.21 -13.09 0.60
CA TYR A 59 -5.55 -12.52 0.71
C TYR A 59 -6.54 -13.15 -0.28
N ALA A 60 -6.09 -13.46 -1.50
CA ALA A 60 -6.88 -14.20 -2.47
C ALA A 60 -7.22 -15.61 -1.97
N GLY A 61 -6.27 -16.31 -1.35
CA GLY A 61 -6.49 -17.61 -0.72
C GLY A 61 -7.47 -17.58 0.46
N TRP A 62 -7.58 -16.44 1.15
CA TRP A 62 -8.60 -16.20 2.17
C TRP A 62 -9.97 -15.80 1.62
N GLY A 63 -10.06 -15.53 0.31
CA GLY A 63 -11.28 -15.08 -0.32
C GLY A 63 -11.61 -13.61 -0.07
N VAL A 64 -10.62 -12.76 0.25
CA VAL A 64 -10.83 -11.31 0.42
C VAL A 64 -11.32 -10.67 -0.89
N ASP A 65 -12.30 -9.78 -0.81
CA ASP A 65 -12.87 -9.07 -1.98
C ASP A 65 -12.65 -7.56 -1.94
N PHE A 66 -12.21 -7.03 -0.80
CA PHE A 66 -12.07 -5.59 -0.57
C PHE A 66 -10.85 -5.29 0.30
N LEU A 67 -10.04 -4.34 -0.15
CA LEU A 67 -8.82 -3.90 0.53
C LEU A 67 -8.88 -2.40 0.74
N LYS A 68 -8.85 -1.96 2.01
CA LYS A 68 -8.53 -0.58 2.39
C LYS A 68 -7.06 -0.49 2.76
N VAL A 69 -6.29 0.28 1.99
CA VAL A 69 -4.84 0.42 2.17
C VAL A 69 -4.51 1.84 2.57
N ASP A 70 -4.13 1.97 3.83
CA ASP A 70 -3.75 3.22 4.47
C ASP A 70 -2.26 3.57 4.28
N ASP A 71 -1.90 4.84 4.52
CA ASP A 71 -0.56 5.42 4.26
C ASP A 71 -0.15 5.43 2.78
N MET A 72 -1.13 5.51 1.87
CA MET A 72 -0.89 5.52 0.42
C MET A 72 -0.98 6.93 -0.18
N LEU A 73 -1.82 7.79 0.39
CA LEU A 73 -2.18 9.07 -0.20
C LEU A 73 -1.49 10.28 0.44
N TRP A 74 -0.91 10.11 1.64
CA TRP A 74 -0.17 11.18 2.31
C TRP A 74 1.09 10.65 3.04
N PRO A 75 2.29 11.10 2.64
CA PRO A 75 2.59 11.69 1.32
C PRO A 75 2.13 10.78 0.19
N TYR A 76 1.95 11.29 -1.03
CA TYR A 76 1.42 10.48 -2.14
C TYR A 76 2.42 9.41 -2.61
N GLN A 77 2.05 8.12 -2.51
CA GLN A 77 2.93 6.97 -2.76
C GLN A 77 2.62 6.30 -4.11
N ALA A 78 2.97 6.95 -5.23
CA ALA A 78 2.63 6.47 -6.57
C ALA A 78 3.13 5.05 -6.85
N ALA A 79 4.42 4.79 -6.62
CA ALA A 79 5.03 3.48 -6.88
C ALA A 79 4.39 2.35 -6.05
N GLU A 80 4.02 2.65 -4.81
CA GLU A 80 3.38 1.68 -3.91
C GLU A 80 1.94 1.37 -4.37
N ILE A 81 1.20 2.39 -4.83
CA ILE A 81 -0.14 2.22 -5.43
C ILE A 81 -0.07 1.36 -6.69
N GLU A 82 0.86 1.66 -7.61
CA GLU A 82 1.06 0.91 -8.85
C GLU A 82 1.42 -0.56 -8.57
N ALA A 83 2.36 -0.80 -7.65
CA ALA A 83 2.80 -2.14 -7.27
C ALA A 83 1.68 -2.94 -6.61
N PHE A 84 0.92 -2.32 -5.70
CA PHE A 84 -0.18 -2.98 -5.01
C PHE A 84 -1.35 -3.30 -5.96
N SER A 85 -1.68 -2.36 -6.87
CA SER A 85 -2.69 -2.56 -7.93
C SER A 85 -2.29 -3.69 -8.88
N THR A 86 -1.03 -3.75 -9.28
CA THR A 86 -0.47 -4.83 -10.10
C THR A 86 -0.53 -6.19 -9.38
N ALA A 87 -0.20 -6.22 -8.09
CA ALA A 87 -0.26 -7.44 -7.28
C ALA A 87 -1.70 -7.97 -7.14
N ILE A 88 -2.71 -7.09 -7.03
CA ILE A 88 -4.12 -7.48 -7.08
C ILE A 88 -4.43 -8.19 -8.40
N GLN A 89 -4.00 -7.62 -9.55
CA GLN A 89 -4.24 -8.24 -10.87
C GLN A 89 -3.58 -9.62 -10.97
N ARG A 90 -2.35 -9.77 -10.46
CA ARG A 90 -1.60 -11.04 -10.47
C ARG A 90 -2.14 -12.10 -9.53
N SER A 91 -2.86 -11.70 -8.48
CA SER A 91 -3.44 -12.63 -7.50
C SER A 91 -4.49 -13.58 -8.09
N GLY A 92 -5.05 -13.25 -9.27
CA GLY A 92 -6.11 -14.03 -9.92
C GLY A 92 -7.49 -13.89 -9.28
N ARG A 93 -7.64 -13.09 -8.21
CA ARG A 93 -8.93 -12.78 -7.58
C ARG A 93 -9.25 -11.29 -7.71
N PRO A 94 -10.43 -10.91 -8.25
CA PRO A 94 -10.87 -9.52 -8.22
C PRO A 94 -10.99 -9.00 -6.78
N MET A 95 -10.32 -7.89 -6.47
CA MET A 95 -10.40 -7.21 -5.19
C MET A 95 -10.56 -5.71 -5.41
N GLN A 96 -11.52 -5.09 -4.72
CA GLN A 96 -11.67 -3.64 -4.74
C GLN A 96 -10.52 -3.00 -3.95
N LEU A 97 -9.92 -1.94 -4.50
CA LEU A 97 -8.84 -1.18 -3.86
C LEU A 97 -9.34 0.20 -3.41
N SER A 98 -9.35 0.41 -2.10
CA SER A 98 -9.66 1.66 -1.41
C SER A 98 -8.40 2.26 -0.81
N LEU A 99 -8.08 3.53 -1.13
CA LEU A 99 -6.86 4.20 -0.67
C LEU A 99 -7.13 5.26 0.42
N SER A 100 -6.23 5.39 1.40
CA SER A 100 -6.29 6.40 2.47
C SER A 100 -4.89 6.89 2.91
N PRO A 101 -4.78 8.01 3.66
CA PRO A 101 -5.82 9.00 4.01
C PRO A 101 -5.89 10.18 3.02
N GLY A 102 -7.03 10.86 2.93
CA GLY A 102 -7.26 11.93 1.95
C GLY A 102 -6.84 13.33 2.43
N ARG A 103 -5.66 13.50 3.05
CA ARG A 103 -5.27 14.76 3.71
C ARG A 103 -5.12 15.98 2.79
N ASP A 104 -4.47 15.79 1.64
CA ASP A 104 -4.16 16.87 0.69
C ASP A 104 -4.37 16.37 -0.74
N LEU A 105 -5.60 15.92 -1.01
CA LEU A 105 -5.93 15.39 -2.32
C LEU A 105 -6.27 16.53 -3.27
N SER A 106 -5.55 16.62 -4.39
CA SER A 106 -5.92 17.48 -5.52
C SER A 106 -6.29 16.65 -6.74
N LEU A 107 -6.99 17.27 -7.70
CA LEU A 107 -7.34 16.61 -8.97
C LEU A 107 -6.11 16.30 -9.85
N THR A 108 -4.92 16.81 -9.49
CA THR A 108 -3.65 16.57 -10.20
C THR A 108 -3.36 15.08 -10.39
N ARG A 109 -3.73 14.24 -9.43
CA ARG A 109 -3.49 12.78 -9.46
C ARG A 109 -4.70 11.97 -9.92
N LEU A 110 -5.78 12.62 -10.35
CA LEU A 110 -7.04 11.95 -10.69
C LEU A 110 -6.90 10.87 -11.78
N PRO A 111 -6.15 11.07 -12.88
CA PRO A 111 -5.97 10.02 -13.89
C PRO A 111 -5.31 8.75 -13.31
N HIS A 112 -4.23 8.93 -12.55
CA HIS A 112 -3.49 7.82 -11.90
C HIS A 112 -4.37 7.08 -10.87
N LEU A 113 -5.14 7.82 -10.06
CA LEU A 113 -6.06 7.19 -9.10
C LEU A 113 -7.15 6.35 -9.78
N ARG A 114 -7.72 6.82 -10.90
CA ARG A 114 -8.72 6.08 -11.69
C ARG A 114 -8.16 4.82 -12.34
N GLU A 115 -6.88 4.85 -12.72
CA GLU A 115 -6.21 3.72 -13.33
C GLU A 115 -5.92 2.60 -12.31
N HIS A 116 -5.51 2.98 -11.09
CA HIS A 116 -4.98 2.01 -10.13
C HIS A 116 -5.91 1.64 -8.97
N ALA A 117 -6.94 2.44 -8.66
CA ALA A 117 -7.81 2.22 -7.52
C ALA A 117 -9.30 2.34 -7.87
N THR A 118 -10.13 1.65 -7.09
CA THR A 118 -11.59 1.68 -7.24
C THR A 118 -12.23 2.82 -6.46
N MET A 119 -11.59 3.24 -5.37
CA MET A 119 -12.00 4.37 -4.55
C MET A 119 -10.82 4.92 -3.75
N TRP A 120 -10.92 6.17 -3.31
CA TRP A 120 -9.92 6.83 -2.47
C TRP A 120 -10.61 7.86 -1.58
N ARG A 121 -10.02 8.12 -0.42
CA ARG A 121 -10.45 9.18 0.49
C ARG A 121 -10.16 10.55 -0.13
N ILE A 122 -11.13 11.46 -0.05
CA ILE A 122 -10.98 12.87 -0.48
C ILE A 122 -10.67 13.83 0.68
N CYS A 123 -10.83 13.37 1.92
CA CYS A 123 -10.53 14.10 3.14
C CYS A 123 -9.74 13.22 4.13
N ASP A 124 -9.14 13.85 5.14
CA ASP A 124 -8.59 13.16 6.30
C ASP A 124 -9.71 12.46 7.10
N ASP A 125 -9.39 11.82 8.21
CA ASP A 125 -10.36 11.03 8.96
C ASP A 125 -11.56 11.89 9.38
N LEU A 126 -12.73 11.50 8.86
CA LEU A 126 -14.00 12.15 9.09
C LEU A 126 -14.57 11.67 10.43
N TRP A 127 -14.81 12.60 11.34
CA TRP A 127 -15.45 12.35 12.62
C TRP A 127 -16.82 13.03 12.69
N ASP A 128 -17.55 12.77 13.76
CA ASP A 128 -18.84 13.37 14.10
C ASP A 128 -18.70 14.82 14.60
N ARG A 129 -17.94 15.63 13.86
CA ARG A 129 -17.68 17.05 14.12
C ARG A 129 -18.11 17.88 12.92
N TRP A 130 -18.75 19.00 13.20
CA TRP A 130 -19.27 19.89 12.15
C TRP A 130 -18.17 20.46 11.26
N GLU A 131 -17.02 20.78 11.85
CA GLU A 131 -15.82 21.27 11.14
C GLU A 131 -15.25 20.28 10.10
N ASP A 132 -15.57 18.99 10.19
CA ASP A 132 -15.08 18.00 9.21
C ASP A 132 -16.01 17.86 7.98
N VAL A 133 -17.21 18.47 7.99
CA VAL A 133 -18.22 18.36 6.90
C VAL A 133 -18.61 19.69 6.27
N GLU A 134 -18.22 20.82 6.84
CA GLU A 134 -18.44 22.17 6.26
C GLU A 134 -17.38 22.60 5.25
#